data_AF-A0AAN9YZQ5-F1
#
_entry.id   AF-A0AAN9YZQ5-F1
#
_cell.length_a   1.000
_cell.length_b   1.000
_cell.length_c   1.000
_cell.angle_alpha   90.00
_cell.angle_beta   90.00
_cell.angle_gamma   90.00
#
_symmetry.space_group_name_H-M   'P 1'
#
loop_
_entity.id
_entity.type
_entity.pdbx_description
1 polymer ?
#
loop_
_entity_poly.entity_id
_entity_poly.type
_entity_poly.pdbx_seq_one_letter_code
_entity_poly.pdbx_strand_id
1 'polypeptide(L)'
;MEIYNEKVNDLLEPQNNNLKIREGDGKIVVQRLKEELVADTAKVMSLLKRGQKIRRIGETNLNERSSRSHTIFRLLNLVDLAGSECAGLAGTTGERLKEGCAINQSLFQLSQVVAQLSEGSQFVNFRDSKLTRILQCSLSGNAHTLIICTVTPASVDFTLSTLGFASRAKAVKNKPQVNEVMSDGTLIKKYARQLEKLQAELKATKKRYACHELEAVESKLEEQERLNSELQQRLNVLMKLK
;
A
#
# COMPACT_ATOMS: atom_id res chain seq x y z
N MET A 1 -0.07 15.27 11.85
CA MET A 1 -1.17 16.08 11.28
C MET A 1 -2.42 15.89 12.10
N GLU A 2 -3.38 16.80 11.98
CA GLU A 2 -4.69 16.76 12.59
C GLU A 2 -5.76 16.77 11.49
N ILE A 3 -6.85 16.02 11.65
CA ILE A 3 -8.08 16.16 10.87
C ILE A 3 -9.14 16.70 11.81
N TYR A 4 -9.60 17.92 11.54
CA TYR A 4 -10.63 18.59 12.32
C TYR A 4 -11.62 19.26 11.37
N ASN A 5 -12.92 18.98 11.53
CA ASN A 5 -13.98 19.51 10.68
C ASN A 5 -13.69 19.32 9.18
N GLU A 6 -13.31 18.09 8.79
CA GLU A 6 -12.91 17.73 7.42
C GLU A 6 -11.81 18.65 6.84
N LYS A 7 -10.94 19.25 7.67
CA LYS A 7 -9.74 19.98 7.27
C LYS A 7 -8.51 19.27 7.80
N VAL A 8 -7.50 19.11 6.95
CA VAL A 8 -6.22 18.49 7.32
C VAL A 8 -5.25 19.60 7.69
N ASN A 9 -4.81 19.64 8.93
CA ASN A 9 -3.88 20.65 9.44
C ASN A 9 -2.54 20.02 9.78
N ASP A 10 -1.45 20.74 9.50
CA ASP A 10 -0.13 20.31 9.89
C ASP A 10 0.15 20.70 11.35
N LEU A 11 0.54 19.72 12.16
CA LEU A 11 0.88 19.92 13.57
C LEU A 11 2.37 20.21 13.78
N LEU A 12 3.21 20.10 12.76
CA LEU A 12 4.62 20.46 12.80
C LEU A 12 4.86 21.86 12.22
N GLU A 13 3.99 22.30 11.30
CA GLU A 13 4.03 23.62 10.65
C GLU A 13 2.63 24.27 10.67
N PRO A 14 2.23 24.98 11.75
CA PRO A 14 0.85 25.46 11.93
C PRO A 14 0.34 26.42 10.85
N GLN A 15 1.23 27.02 10.07
CA GLN A 15 0.85 27.87 8.92
C GLN A 15 0.21 27.04 7.80
N ASN A 16 0.53 25.74 7.72
CA ASN A 16 -0.01 24.81 6.74
C ASN A 16 -1.35 24.24 7.24
N ASN A 17 -2.44 24.94 6.90
CA ASN A 17 -3.80 24.52 7.22
C ASN A 17 -4.57 24.02 5.98
N ASN A 18 -5.59 23.20 6.22
CA ASN A 18 -6.47 22.64 5.20
C ASN A 18 -5.76 22.06 3.96
N LEU A 19 -4.77 21.20 4.20
CA LEU A 19 -3.97 20.53 3.19
C LEU A 19 -4.83 19.65 2.27
N LYS A 20 -4.44 19.61 0.99
CA LYS A 20 -5.11 18.83 -0.05
C LYS A 20 -4.59 17.39 -0.09
N ILE A 21 -5.51 16.45 -0.22
CA ILE A 21 -5.23 15.02 -0.40
C ILE A 21 -5.24 14.70 -1.91
N ARG A 22 -4.17 14.11 -2.41
CA ARG A 22 -4.03 13.61 -3.78
C ARG A 22 -3.81 12.10 -3.81
N GLU A 23 -4.23 11.50 -4.90
CA GLU A 23 -4.01 10.08 -5.22
C GLU A 23 -2.99 10.05 -6.38
N GLY A 24 -1.89 9.32 -6.22
CA GLY A 24 -0.86 9.15 -7.24
C GLY A 24 -0.18 7.79 -7.08
N ASP A 25 0.00 7.06 -8.19
CA ASP A 25 0.61 5.71 -8.20
C ASP A 25 -0.02 4.72 -7.19
N GLY A 26 -1.34 4.81 -7.01
CA GLY A 26 -2.07 3.98 -6.04
C GLY A 26 -1.82 4.34 -4.57
N LYS A 27 -1.14 5.46 -4.29
CA LYS A 27 -0.85 5.96 -2.94
C LYS A 27 -1.60 7.26 -2.63
N ILE A 28 -1.98 7.41 -1.36
CA ILE A 28 -2.63 8.61 -0.84
C ILE A 28 -1.56 9.55 -0.27
N VAL A 29 -1.44 10.74 -0.84
CA VAL A 29 -0.44 11.75 -0.45
C VAL A 29 -1.13 13.03 0.01
N VAL A 30 -0.68 13.58 1.15
CA VAL A 30 -1.13 14.88 1.65
C VAL A 30 -0.11 15.92 1.19
N GLN A 31 -0.52 16.86 0.34
CA GLN A 31 0.39 17.84 -0.22
C GLN A 31 0.88 18.83 0.83
N ARG A 32 2.17 19.21 0.75
CA ARG A 32 2.80 20.21 1.63
C ARG A 32 2.74 19.86 3.12
N LEU A 33 2.54 18.58 3.44
CA LEU A 33 2.69 18.10 4.80
C LEU A 33 4.18 18.09 5.15
N LYS A 34 4.55 18.70 6.28
CA LYS A 34 5.92 18.75 6.75
C LYS A 34 6.40 17.36 7.15
N GLU A 35 7.54 16.96 6.59
CA GLU A 35 8.30 15.78 6.97
C GLU A 35 9.60 16.22 7.65
N GLU A 36 10.01 15.52 8.70
CA GLU A 36 11.19 15.81 9.50
C GLU A 36 12.07 14.57 9.58
N LEU A 37 13.36 14.70 9.27
CA LEU A 37 14.33 13.62 9.45
C LEU A 37 14.62 13.45 10.95
N VAL A 38 14.56 12.20 11.41
CA VAL A 38 14.80 11.84 12.81
C VAL A 38 15.86 10.75 12.87
N ALA A 39 16.90 10.96 13.69
CA ALA A 39 17.99 10.01 13.88
C ALA A 39 17.91 9.26 15.22
N ASP A 40 17.12 9.77 16.16
CA ASP A 40 17.02 9.22 17.51
C ASP A 40 15.60 9.34 18.07
N THR A 41 15.32 8.58 19.13
CA THR A 41 14.03 8.56 19.81
C THR A 41 13.73 9.86 20.54
N ALA A 42 14.75 10.58 21.03
CA ALA A 42 14.56 11.85 21.74
C ALA A 42 13.95 12.91 20.81
N LYS A 43 14.41 12.98 19.56
CA LYS A 43 13.86 13.87 18.53
C LYS A 43 12.42 13.50 18.21
N VAL A 44 12.10 12.22 18.04
CA VAL A 44 10.73 11.74 17.84
C VAL A 44 9.82 12.19 18.98
N MET A 45 10.23 11.97 20.23
CA MET A 45 9.46 12.38 21.41
C MET A 45 9.31 13.91 21.50
N SER A 46 10.33 14.68 21.11
CA SER A 46 10.25 16.14 21.06
C SER A 46 9.22 16.64 20.04
N LEU A 47 9.17 16.02 18.85
CA LEU A 47 8.22 16.36 17.79
C LEU A 47 6.79 15.99 18.21
N LEU A 48 6.61 14.85 18.86
CA LEU A 48 5.33 14.41 19.39
C LEU A 48 4.80 15.39 20.46
N LYS A 49 5.65 15.77 21.42
CA LYS A 49 5.31 16.80 22.44
C LYS A 49 4.97 18.15 21.80
N ARG A 50 5.71 18.56 20.76
CA ARG A 50 5.43 19.79 20.01
C ARG A 50 4.05 19.73 19.34
N GLY A 51 3.75 18.64 18.64
CA GLY A 51 2.45 18.44 17.99
C GLY A 51 1.29 18.43 18.98
N GLN A 52 1.46 17.77 20.14
CA GLN A 52 0.47 17.79 21.23
C GLN A 52 0.27 19.20 21.81
N LYS A 53 1.34 19.97 22.00
CA LYS A 53 1.24 21.36 22.47
C LYS A 53 0.48 22.23 21.48
N ILE A 54 0.71 22.07 20.18
CA ILE A 54 -0.01 22.80 19.13
C ILE A 54 -1.50 22.40 19.11
N ARG A 55 -1.80 21.11 19.20
CA ARG A 55 -3.18 20.60 19.36
C ARG A 55 -3.86 21.29 20.55
N ARG A 56 -3.19 21.34 21.71
CA ARG A 56 -3.68 21.98 22.95
C ARG A 56 -3.85 23.50 22.86
N ILE A 57 -3.00 24.21 22.11
CA ILE A 57 -3.16 25.66 21.91
C ILE A 57 -4.43 25.96 21.10
N GLY A 58 -4.88 25.04 20.25
CA GLY A 58 -6.18 25.13 19.58
C GLY A 58 -7.41 24.86 20.46
N GLU A 59 -7.22 24.48 21.74
CA GLU A 59 -8.27 24.05 22.70
C GLU A 59 -8.72 25.16 23.68
N THR A 60 -8.44 26.44 23.45
CA THR A 60 -8.71 27.56 24.41
C THR A 60 -9.99 27.41 25.26
N ASN A 61 -9.81 27.23 26.58
CA ASN A 61 -10.68 27.25 27.79
C ASN A 61 -12.20 26.95 27.75
N LEU A 62 -12.81 26.73 26.59
CA LEU A 62 -14.25 26.49 26.39
C LEU A 62 -14.52 25.39 25.36
N ASN A 63 -13.47 24.77 24.80
CA ASN A 63 -13.54 23.84 23.67
C ASN A 63 -12.74 22.57 23.99
N GLU A 64 -13.42 21.50 24.39
CA GLU A 64 -12.84 20.16 24.50
C GLU A 64 -12.63 19.58 23.09
N ARG A 65 -11.65 20.12 22.35
CA ARG A 65 -11.37 19.78 20.96
C ARG A 65 -10.57 18.47 20.81
N SER A 66 -9.99 17.97 21.91
CA SER A 66 -9.27 16.70 21.95
C SER A 66 -10.17 15.51 21.58
N SER A 67 -11.43 15.49 22.03
CA SER A 67 -12.43 14.46 21.66
C SER A 67 -12.99 14.62 20.25
N ARG A 68 -12.58 15.68 19.53
CA ARG A 68 -13.24 16.19 18.32
C ARG A 68 -12.32 16.28 17.11
N SER A 69 -11.10 15.80 17.22
CA SER A 69 -10.11 15.85 16.15
C SER A 69 -9.35 14.54 16.08
N HIS A 70 -9.06 14.09 14.86
CA HIS A 70 -8.24 12.89 14.65
C HIS A 70 -6.78 13.31 14.51
N THR A 71 -5.88 12.67 15.24
CA THR A 71 -4.43 12.93 15.09
C THR A 71 -3.78 11.76 14.37
N ILE A 72 -3.00 12.07 13.33
CA ILE A 72 -2.23 11.07 12.58
C ILE A 72 -0.75 11.40 12.68
N PHE A 73 0.02 10.48 13.27
CA PHE A 73 1.47 10.49 13.28
C PHE A 73 1.98 9.47 12.26
N ARG A 74 2.96 9.86 11.44
CA ARG A 74 3.48 9.06 10.31
C ARG A 74 4.95 8.72 10.52
N LEU A 75 5.19 7.60 11.18
CA LEU A 75 6.46 6.87 11.17
C LEU A 75 6.12 5.38 10.98
N LEU A 76 5.23 4.92 11.86
CA LEU A 76 4.14 4.00 11.56
C LEU A 76 2.87 4.86 11.49
N ASN A 77 1.84 4.46 10.73
CA ASN A 77 0.56 5.19 10.72
C ASN A 77 -0.16 4.97 12.06
N LEU A 78 0.13 5.83 13.04
CA LEU A 78 -0.50 5.84 14.36
C LEU A 78 -1.62 6.88 14.33
N VAL A 79 -2.83 6.41 14.53
CA VAL A 79 -4.06 7.20 14.37
C VAL A 79 -4.79 7.22 15.70
N ASP A 80 -4.90 8.41 16.28
CA ASP A 80 -5.73 8.69 17.45
C ASP A 80 -7.05 9.28 16.94
N LEU A 81 -8.14 8.52 17.11
CA LEU A 81 -9.46 8.90 16.62
C LEU A 81 -10.20 9.76 17.64
N ALA A 82 -11.05 10.66 17.14
CA ALA A 82 -12.04 11.38 17.92
C ALA A 82 -13.01 10.40 18.63
N GLY A 83 -13.72 10.91 19.63
CA GLY A 83 -14.74 10.16 20.36
C GLY A 83 -15.87 9.70 19.44
N SER A 84 -16.34 8.47 19.63
CA SER A 84 -17.43 7.87 18.85
C SER A 84 -18.83 8.20 19.39
N GLU A 85 -18.91 9.02 20.43
CA GLU A 85 -20.17 9.45 21.05
C GLU A 85 -20.96 10.45 20.20
N CYS A 86 -22.29 10.31 20.24
CA CYS A 86 -23.20 11.19 19.49
C CYS A 86 -23.21 12.61 20.08
N ALA A 87 -22.96 13.61 19.22
CA ALA A 87 -22.99 15.03 19.58
C ALA A 87 -24.34 15.51 20.17
N GLY A 88 -25.44 14.82 19.84
CA GLY A 88 -26.78 15.14 20.37
C GLY A 88 -26.94 14.95 21.88
N LEU A 89 -26.13 14.07 22.50
CA LEU A 89 -26.17 13.85 23.95
C LEU A 89 -25.41 14.91 24.75
N ALA A 90 -24.55 15.69 24.09
CA ALA A 90 -23.72 16.71 24.73
C ALA A 90 -24.46 18.06 24.94
N GLY A 91 -25.75 18.16 24.61
CA GLY A 91 -26.55 19.39 24.78
C GLY A 91 -26.03 20.59 23.99
N THR A 92 -25.23 20.36 22.94
CA THR A 92 -24.55 21.43 22.20
C THR A 92 -25.49 22.10 21.18
N THR A 93 -25.62 23.42 21.25
CA THR A 93 -26.40 24.23 20.30
C THR A 93 -25.49 25.04 19.35
N GLY A 94 -26.04 25.50 18.22
CA GLY A 94 -25.36 26.42 17.29
C GLY A 94 -24.19 25.81 16.51
N GLU A 95 -23.08 26.54 16.37
CA GLU A 95 -21.88 26.11 15.64
C GLU A 95 -21.27 24.81 16.19
N ARG A 96 -21.45 24.55 17.50
CA ARG A 96 -21.00 23.32 18.16
C ARG A 96 -21.75 22.08 17.71
N LEU A 97 -23.04 22.21 17.37
CA LEU A 97 -23.82 21.10 16.80
C LEU A 97 -23.30 20.76 15.40
N LYS A 98 -23.00 21.79 14.58
CA LYS A 98 -22.41 21.59 13.24
C LYS A 98 -21.04 20.93 13.31
N GLU A 99 -20.20 21.33 14.26
CA GLU A 99 -18.90 20.71 14.52
C GLU A 99 -19.04 19.25 14.99
N GLY A 100 -19.93 18.99 15.95
CA GLY A 100 -20.26 17.66 16.43
C GLY A 100 -20.76 16.72 15.32
N CYS A 101 -21.55 17.25 14.38
CA CYS A 101 -21.99 16.52 13.19
C CYS A 101 -20.81 16.19 12.26
N ALA A 102 -19.86 17.09 12.05
CA ALA A 102 -18.71 16.86 11.17
C ALA A 102 -17.72 15.81 11.71
N ILE A 103 -17.56 15.71 13.03
CA ILE A 103 -16.73 14.67 13.66
C ILE A 103 -17.39 13.32 13.50
N ASN A 104 -18.68 13.26 13.83
CA ASN A 104 -19.49 12.06 13.64
C ASN A 104 -19.57 11.66 12.17
N GLN A 105 -19.49 12.59 11.22
CA GLN A 105 -19.40 12.27 9.80
C GLN A 105 -18.17 11.41 9.50
N SER A 106 -16.97 11.81 9.92
CA SER A 106 -15.75 11.04 9.63
C SER A 106 -15.74 9.64 10.25
N LEU A 107 -16.22 9.48 11.49
CA LEU A 107 -16.31 8.18 12.18
C LEU A 107 -17.46 7.32 11.66
N PHE A 108 -18.59 7.93 11.30
CA PHE A 108 -19.70 7.27 10.64
C PHE A 108 -19.24 6.71 9.28
N GLN A 109 -18.56 7.51 8.46
CA GLN A 109 -18.04 7.04 7.18
C GLN A 109 -16.97 5.98 7.34
N LEU A 110 -16.13 6.06 8.37
CA LEU A 110 -15.22 4.97 8.72
C LEU A 110 -15.98 3.67 9.05
N SER A 111 -17.06 3.77 9.82
CA SER A 111 -17.91 2.63 10.18
C SER A 111 -18.60 2.02 8.96
N GLN A 112 -19.07 2.85 8.02
CA GLN A 112 -19.66 2.41 6.75
C GLN A 112 -18.63 1.70 5.87
N VAL A 113 -17.45 2.28 5.71
CA VAL A 113 -16.33 1.68 4.96
C VAL A 113 -15.96 0.31 5.53
N VAL A 114 -15.84 0.20 6.86
CA VAL A 114 -15.55 -1.08 7.53
C VAL A 114 -16.67 -2.10 7.32
N ALA A 115 -17.94 -1.68 7.37
CA ALA A 115 -19.07 -2.57 7.09
C ALA A 115 -19.03 -3.08 5.65
N GLN A 116 -18.90 -2.20 4.66
CA GLN A 116 -18.80 -2.55 3.24
C GLN A 116 -17.64 -3.52 2.97
N LEU A 117 -16.48 -3.28 3.59
CA LEU A 117 -15.30 -4.15 3.47
C LEU A 117 -15.52 -5.51 4.14
N SER A 118 -16.19 -5.56 5.28
CA SER A 118 -16.49 -6.80 6.00
C SER A 118 -17.44 -7.71 5.21
N GLU A 119 -18.33 -7.12 4.41
CA GLU A 119 -19.26 -7.82 3.52
C GLU A 119 -18.62 -8.22 2.17
N GLY A 120 -17.37 -7.82 1.91
CA GLY A 120 -16.68 -8.12 0.66
C GLY A 120 -17.15 -7.29 -0.53
N SER A 121 -17.70 -6.09 -0.28
CA SER A 121 -18.11 -5.17 -1.35
C SER A 121 -16.93 -4.79 -2.25
N GLN A 122 -17.14 -4.82 -3.57
CA GLN A 122 -16.12 -4.42 -4.54
C GLN A 122 -15.95 -2.89 -4.61
N PHE A 123 -17.01 -2.14 -4.36
CA PHE A 123 -17.02 -0.69 -4.37
C PHE A 123 -17.20 -0.15 -2.95
N VAL A 124 -16.19 0.55 -2.46
CA VAL A 124 -16.14 1.09 -1.09
C VAL A 124 -15.90 2.59 -1.16
N ASN A 125 -16.75 3.36 -0.47
CA ASN A 125 -16.75 4.82 -0.57
C ASN A 125 -15.73 5.49 0.36
N PHE A 126 -14.45 5.36 0.04
CA PHE A 126 -13.41 6.02 0.83
C PHE A 126 -13.45 7.55 0.73
N ARG A 127 -14.08 8.12 -0.31
CA ARG A 127 -14.02 9.55 -0.63
C ARG A 127 -14.89 10.45 0.22
N ASP A 128 -15.83 9.88 0.97
CA ASP A 128 -16.84 10.65 1.70
C ASP A 128 -16.30 11.32 2.98
N SER A 129 -15.09 10.95 3.43
CA SER A 129 -14.36 11.70 4.45
C SER A 129 -12.86 11.75 4.16
N LYS A 130 -12.19 12.81 4.58
CA LYS A 130 -10.72 12.92 4.46
C LYS A 130 -9.99 11.84 5.27
N LEU A 131 -10.58 11.43 6.40
CA LEU A 131 -10.05 10.35 7.23
C LEU A 131 -10.04 9.02 6.46
N THR A 132 -11.18 8.58 5.92
CA THR A 132 -11.28 7.33 5.15
C THR A 132 -10.42 7.36 3.91
N ARG A 133 -10.29 8.51 3.22
CA ARG A 133 -9.33 8.67 2.11
C ARG A 133 -7.90 8.43 2.56
N ILE A 134 -7.47 9.05 3.65
CA ILE A 134 -6.10 8.89 4.16
C ILE A 134 -5.84 7.44 4.61
N LEU A 135 -6.85 6.77 5.18
CA LEU A 135 -6.76 5.40 5.68
C LEU A 135 -7.06 4.32 4.65
N GLN A 136 -7.31 4.67 3.39
CA GLN A 136 -7.68 3.70 2.34
C GLN A 136 -6.67 2.55 2.24
N CYS A 137 -5.37 2.86 2.20
CA CYS A 137 -4.32 1.83 2.16
C CYS A 137 -4.28 0.99 3.45
N SER A 138 -4.66 1.57 4.59
CA SER A 138 -4.73 0.88 5.89
C SER A 138 -5.94 -0.04 5.99
N LEU A 139 -7.06 0.25 5.36
CA LEU A 139 -8.30 -0.52 5.53
C LEU A 139 -8.54 -1.54 4.41
N SER A 140 -8.00 -1.33 3.21
CA SER A 140 -8.25 -2.23 2.07
C SER A 140 -7.05 -2.40 1.14
N GLY A 141 -5.83 -2.25 1.66
CA GLY A 141 -4.62 -2.18 0.83
C GLY A 141 -3.42 -2.93 1.39
N ASN A 142 -2.24 -2.44 1.00
CA ASN A 142 -0.97 -2.93 1.48
C ASN A 142 -0.64 -2.34 2.86
N ALA A 143 -1.23 -2.91 3.90
CA ALA A 143 -0.93 -2.55 5.28
C ALA A 143 -1.24 -3.69 6.25
N HIS A 144 -0.42 -3.83 7.28
CA HIS A 144 -0.82 -4.52 8.50
C HIS A 144 -1.54 -3.51 9.40
N THR A 145 -2.78 -3.81 9.74
CA THR A 145 -3.66 -2.88 10.45
C THR A 145 -4.10 -3.51 11.76
N LEU A 146 -3.83 -2.79 12.84
CA LEU A 146 -4.29 -3.10 14.18
C LEU A 146 -5.28 -2.01 14.59
N ILE A 147 -6.44 -2.42 15.09
CA ILE A 147 -7.46 -1.52 15.63
C ILE A 147 -7.58 -1.81 17.12
N ILE A 148 -7.45 -0.78 17.94
CA ILE A 148 -7.64 -0.86 19.39
C ILE A 148 -8.97 -0.20 19.71
N CYS A 149 -9.91 -0.99 20.23
CA CYS A 149 -11.21 -0.50 20.64
C CYS A 149 -11.22 -0.25 22.15
N THR A 150 -11.24 1.01 22.55
CA THR A 150 -11.35 1.43 23.95
C THR A 150 -12.81 1.51 24.35
N VAL A 151 -13.21 0.79 25.40
CA VAL A 151 -14.60 0.72 25.89
C VAL A 151 -14.66 1.11 27.37
N THR A 152 -15.86 1.44 27.86
CA THR A 152 -16.08 1.84 29.25
C THR A 152 -17.27 1.09 29.86
N PRO A 153 -17.17 0.57 31.09
CA PRO A 153 -18.30 -0.07 31.76
C PRO A 153 -19.41 0.93 32.12
N ALA A 154 -19.13 2.23 32.10
CA ALA A 154 -20.08 3.28 32.50
C ALA A 154 -21.23 3.52 31.50
N SER A 155 -21.07 3.05 30.25
CA SER A 155 -22.13 3.16 29.24
C SER A 155 -22.14 1.91 28.36
N VAL A 156 -23.20 1.13 28.52
CA VAL A 156 -23.39 -0.13 27.78
C VAL A 156 -23.66 0.15 26.31
N ASP A 157 -24.46 1.18 25.97
CA ASP A 157 -24.84 1.48 24.58
C ASP A 157 -23.64 1.86 23.71
N PHE A 158 -22.76 2.74 24.22
CA PHE A 158 -21.53 3.10 23.52
C PHE A 158 -20.59 1.90 23.40
N THR A 159 -20.44 1.12 24.47
CA THR A 159 -19.62 -0.10 24.45
C THR A 159 -20.12 -1.13 23.44
N LEU A 160 -21.43 -1.36 23.37
CA LEU A 160 -22.02 -2.29 22.41
C LEU A 160 -21.79 -1.82 20.98
N SER A 161 -21.93 -0.51 20.73
CA SER A 161 -21.65 0.08 19.42
C SER A 161 -20.20 -0.10 19.00
N THR A 162 -19.26 0.17 19.90
CA THR A 162 -17.81 -0.02 19.68
C THR A 162 -17.45 -1.49 19.44
N LEU A 163 -18.02 -2.42 20.23
CA LEU A 163 -17.80 -3.85 20.05
C LEU A 163 -18.43 -4.37 18.74
N GLY A 164 -19.60 -3.85 18.34
CA GLY A 164 -20.22 -4.15 17.06
C GLY A 164 -19.36 -3.70 15.88
N PHE A 165 -18.75 -2.51 15.97
CA PHE A 165 -17.74 -2.07 15.01
C PHE A 165 -16.52 -3.01 15.01
N ALA A 166 -15.99 -3.37 16.18
CA ALA A 166 -14.84 -4.26 16.31
C ALA A 166 -15.07 -5.63 15.66
N SER A 167 -16.28 -6.19 15.84
CA SER A 167 -16.69 -7.45 15.22
C SER A 167 -16.64 -7.39 13.69
N ARG A 168 -17.17 -6.31 13.09
CA ARG A 168 -17.10 -6.10 11.64
C ARG A 168 -15.66 -5.86 11.17
N ALA A 169 -14.91 -5.02 11.89
CA ALA A 169 -13.53 -4.70 11.58
C ALA A 169 -12.63 -5.94 11.55
N LYS A 170 -12.89 -6.93 12.42
CA LYS A 170 -12.17 -8.21 12.45
C LYS A 170 -12.30 -9.01 11.15
N ALA A 171 -13.39 -8.86 10.41
CA ALA A 171 -13.63 -9.58 9.15
C ALA A 171 -12.94 -8.92 7.94
N VAL A 172 -12.45 -7.69 8.08
CA VAL A 172 -11.77 -6.95 6.99
C VAL A 172 -10.42 -7.62 6.67
N LYS A 173 -10.18 -7.89 5.39
CA LYS A 173 -8.96 -8.57 4.91
C LYS A 173 -8.07 -7.62 4.10
N ASN A 174 -6.88 -7.35 4.63
CA ASN A 174 -5.83 -6.65 3.90
C ASN A 174 -4.92 -7.59 3.10
N LYS A 175 -4.19 -7.02 2.14
CA LYS A 175 -3.21 -7.72 1.31
C LYS A 175 -1.81 -7.08 1.50
N PRO A 176 -1.18 -7.27 2.67
CA PRO A 176 0.14 -6.72 2.93
C PRO A 176 1.19 -7.38 2.01
N GLN A 177 2.10 -6.55 1.51
CA GLN A 177 3.19 -6.89 0.61
C GLN A 177 4.45 -6.11 1.02
N VAL A 178 5.62 -6.71 0.82
CA VAL A 178 6.91 -6.07 1.14
C VAL A 178 7.11 -4.87 0.21
N ASN A 179 7.24 -3.68 0.81
CA ASN A 179 7.56 -2.46 0.08
C ASN A 179 9.06 -2.44 -0.23
N GLU A 180 9.46 -3.00 -1.37
CA GLU A 180 10.85 -2.91 -1.81
C GLU A 180 11.16 -1.48 -2.27
N VAL A 181 11.93 -0.75 -1.47
CA VAL A 181 12.58 0.47 -1.95
C VAL A 181 13.76 0.03 -2.80
N MET A 182 13.62 0.18 -4.11
CA MET A 182 14.72 -0.03 -5.04
C MET A 182 15.74 1.09 -4.82
N SER A 183 16.70 0.88 -3.91
CA SER A 183 17.92 1.69 -3.91
C SER A 183 18.68 1.43 -5.21
N ASP A 184 19.49 2.39 -5.67
CA ASP A 184 20.31 2.20 -6.88
C ASP A 184 21.12 0.90 -6.80
N GLY A 185 21.66 0.56 -5.62
CA GLY A 185 22.36 -0.70 -5.38
C GLY A 185 21.49 -1.96 -5.50
N THR A 186 20.22 -1.90 -5.09
CA THR A 186 19.26 -3.00 -5.27
C THR A 186 18.84 -3.15 -6.73
N LEU A 187 18.68 -2.02 -7.43
CA LEU A 187 18.33 -1.96 -8.85
C LEU A 187 19.47 -2.56 -9.70
N ILE A 188 20.72 -2.18 -9.42
CA ILE A 188 21.92 -2.73 -10.05
C ILE A 188 22.00 -4.24 -9.84
N LYS A 189 21.79 -4.75 -8.62
CA LYS A 189 21.78 -6.20 -8.36
C LYS A 189 20.67 -6.93 -9.12
N LYS A 190 19.49 -6.32 -9.25
CA LYS A 190 18.37 -6.89 -10.02
C LYS A 190 18.68 -6.93 -11.52
N TYR A 191 19.21 -5.85 -12.08
CA TYR A 191 19.64 -5.81 -13.49
C TYR A 191 20.79 -6.77 -13.77
N ALA A 192 21.77 -6.89 -12.87
CA ALA A 192 22.87 -7.86 -13.01
C ALA A 192 22.35 -9.31 -13.09
N ARG A 193 21.41 -9.70 -12.21
CA ARG A 193 20.77 -11.03 -12.28
C ARG A 193 19.98 -11.24 -13.58
N GLN A 194 19.30 -10.21 -14.08
CA GLN A 194 18.57 -10.29 -15.34
C GLN A 194 19.54 -10.46 -16.53
N LEU A 195 20.65 -9.73 -16.54
CA LEU A 195 21.69 -9.87 -17.56
C LEU A 195 22.29 -11.28 -17.57
N GLU A 196 22.59 -11.83 -16.39
CA GLU A 196 23.15 -13.17 -16.26
C GLU A 196 22.18 -14.25 -16.77
N LYS A 197 20.88 -14.12 -16.44
CA LYS A 197 19.83 -15.02 -16.93
C LYS A 197 19.66 -14.94 -18.44
N LEU A 198 19.58 -13.73 -18.99
CA LEU A 198 19.46 -13.51 -20.44
C LEU A 198 20.68 -14.02 -21.20
N GLN A 199 21.89 -13.85 -20.66
CA GLN A 199 23.11 -14.39 -21.26
C GLN A 199 23.11 -15.92 -21.25
N ALA A 200 22.63 -16.56 -20.17
CA ALA A 200 22.50 -18.01 -20.11
C ALA A 200 21.49 -18.54 -21.14
N GLU A 201 20.33 -17.88 -21.28
CA GLU A 201 19.31 -18.22 -22.28
C GLU A 201 19.83 -18.05 -23.72
N LEU A 202 20.58 -16.97 -24.00
CA LEU A 202 21.23 -16.75 -25.29
C LEU A 202 22.26 -17.86 -25.58
N LYS A 203 23.06 -18.25 -24.59
CA LYS A 203 24.07 -19.31 -24.74
C LYS A 203 23.41 -20.67 -25.01
N ALA A 204 22.33 -20.98 -24.31
CA ALA A 204 21.57 -22.21 -24.52
C ALA A 204 20.93 -22.25 -25.92
N THR A 205 20.35 -21.14 -26.36
CA THR A 205 19.76 -21.01 -27.70
C THR A 205 20.82 -21.14 -28.80
N LYS A 206 21.97 -20.48 -28.66
CA LYS A 206 23.10 -20.63 -29.59
C LYS A 206 23.61 -22.07 -29.66
N LYS A 207 23.71 -22.76 -28.52
CA LYS A 207 24.12 -24.17 -28.48
C LYS A 207 23.11 -25.08 -29.19
N ARG A 208 21.80 -24.81 -29.03
CA ARG A 208 20.75 -25.51 -29.77
C ARG A 208 20.88 -25.31 -31.28
N TYR A 209 21.09 -24.08 -31.74
CA TYR A 209 21.30 -23.79 -33.16
C TYR A 209 22.51 -24.54 -33.73
N ALA A 210 23.64 -24.52 -33.02
CA ALA A 210 24.84 -25.25 -33.46
C ALA A 210 24.64 -26.77 -33.51
N CYS A 211 23.89 -27.35 -32.56
CA CYS A 211 23.54 -28.77 -32.58
C CYS A 211 22.68 -29.11 -33.80
N HIS A 212 21.71 -28.25 -34.11
CA HIS A 212 20.80 -28.43 -35.23
C HIS A 212 21.50 -28.31 -36.60
N GLU A 213 22.52 -27.45 -36.72
CA GLU A 213 23.37 -27.36 -37.92
C GLU A 213 24.26 -28.59 -38.07
N LEU A 214 24.85 -29.10 -36.98
CA LEU A 214 25.66 -30.32 -37.00
C LEU A 214 24.85 -31.54 -37.46
N GLU A 215 23.66 -31.75 -36.87
CA GLU A 215 22.76 -32.84 -37.26
C GLU A 215 22.36 -32.79 -38.74
N ALA A 216 22.12 -31.58 -39.27
CA ALA A 216 21.79 -31.38 -40.68
C ALA A 216 22.98 -31.68 -41.62
N VAL A 217 24.21 -31.43 -41.18
CA VAL A 217 25.43 -31.76 -41.95
C VAL A 217 25.72 -33.25 -41.89
N GLU A 218 25.57 -33.89 -40.72
CA GLU A 218 25.77 -35.34 -40.55
C GLU A 218 24.81 -36.14 -41.45
N SER A 219 23.53 -35.78 -41.47
CA SER A 219 22.55 -36.45 -42.34
C SER A 219 22.89 -36.34 -43.84
N LYS A 220 23.40 -35.18 -44.28
CA LYS A 220 23.86 -35.02 -45.67
C LYS A 220 25.12 -35.82 -45.98
N LEU A 221 26.01 -35.98 -45.01
CA LEU A 221 27.23 -36.77 -45.17
C LEU A 221 26.91 -38.25 -45.34
N GLU A 222 26.02 -38.80 -44.50
CA GLU A 222 25.56 -40.19 -44.61
C GLU A 222 24.90 -40.48 -45.97
N GLU A 223 24.09 -39.55 -46.48
CA GLU A 223 23.47 -39.68 -47.81
C GLU A 223 24.53 -39.68 -48.92
N GLN A 224 25.54 -38.80 -48.82
CA GLN A 224 26.66 -38.75 -49.77
C GLN A 224 27.50 -40.02 -49.75
N GLU A 225 27.81 -40.57 -48.57
CA GLU A 225 28.57 -41.82 -48.45
C GLU A 225 27.82 -42.99 -49.07
N ARG A 226 26.49 -43.06 -48.86
CA ARG A 226 25.64 -44.09 -49.47
C ARG A 226 25.65 -44.00 -50.99
N LEU A 227 25.53 -42.79 -51.54
CA LEU A 227 25.56 -42.55 -52.98
C LEU A 227 26.93 -42.91 -53.59
N ASN A 228 28.03 -42.55 -52.91
CA ASN A 228 29.38 -42.87 -53.32
C ASN A 228 29.65 -44.38 -53.34
N SER A 229 29.19 -45.10 -52.32
CA SER A 229 29.29 -46.56 -52.29
C SER A 229 28.55 -47.20 -53.46
N GLU A 230 27.36 -46.70 -53.81
CA GLU A 230 26.60 -47.21 -54.95
C GLU A 230 27.28 -46.92 -56.29
N LEU A 231 27.83 -45.71 -56.45
CA LEU A 231 28.62 -45.34 -57.63
C LEU A 231 29.87 -46.22 -57.79
N GLN A 232 30.59 -46.50 -56.70
CA GLN A 232 31.75 -47.39 -56.71
C GLN A 232 31.37 -48.82 -57.11
N GLN A 233 30.24 -49.34 -56.62
CA GLN A 233 29.73 -50.65 -57.04
C GLN A 233 29.42 -50.67 -58.54
N ARG A 234 28.75 -49.65 -59.07
CA ARG A 234 28.45 -49.54 -60.51
C ARG A 234 29.72 -49.43 -61.36
N LEU A 235 30.71 -48.65 -60.91
CA LEU A 235 32.01 -48.51 -61.59
C LEU A 235 32.76 -49.85 -61.65
N ASN A 236 32.74 -50.62 -60.56
CA ASN A 236 33.37 -51.94 -60.50
C ASN A 236 32.69 -52.94 -61.45
N VAL A 237 31.37 -52.87 -61.63
CA VAL A 237 30.66 -53.70 -62.62
C VAL A 237 31.07 -53.32 -64.03
N LEU A 238 31.15 -52.03 -64.34
CA LEU A 238 31.58 -51.54 -65.66
C LEU A 238 33.03 -51.90 -66.00
N MET A 239 33.93 -51.86 -65.02
CA MET A 239 35.33 -52.27 -65.23
C MET A 239 35.49 -53.76 -65.52
N LYS A 240 34.57 -54.62 -65.07
CA LYS A 240 34.57 -56.07 -65.36
C LYS A 240 34.00 -56.42 -66.74
N LEU A 241 33.46 -55.44 -67.47
CA LEU A 241 32.87 -55.61 -68.81
C LEU A 241 33.81 -55.17 -69.95
N LYS A 242 35.03 -54.74 -69.62
CA LYS A 242 36.13 -54.49 -70.57
C LYS A 242 37.14 -55.63 -70.49
#